data_AF-A0A369XXL1-F1
#
_entry.id   AF-A0A369XXL1-F1
#
_cell.length_a   1.000
_cell.length_b   1.000
_cell.length_c   1.000
_cell.angle_alpha   90.00
_cell.angle_beta   90.00
_cell.angle_gamma   90.00
#
_symmetry.space_group_name_H-M   'P 1'
#
loop_
_entity.id
_entity.type
_entity.pdbx_description
1 polymer ?
#
loop_
_entity_poly.entity_id
_entity_poly.type
_entity_poly.pdbx_seq_one_letter_code
_entity_poly.pdbx_strand_id
1 'polypeptide(L)'
;MKKKIKFTKSNAAFLFIFFIGFIFYMYSSKEVSQENYENIDKKNPLLKIFQSEYSNKVILMKEGDITNDGIEDLIVIYDISKSEKGMVVVLGGENKLTNSVKAPIERQSIRFKNIDEKNEMEFVVSGYRGSKLGYGIYRIENNRIIDLFGEGMDQCC
;
A
#
# COMPACT_ATOMS: atom_id res chain seq x y z
N MET A 1 0.30 7.31 54.56
CA MET A 1 -0.95 6.56 54.27
C MET A 1 -0.79 5.85 52.92
N LYS A 2 -0.61 4.52 52.90
CA LYS A 2 -0.62 3.70 51.66
C LYS A 2 -1.90 2.86 51.66
N LYS A 3 -2.86 3.16 50.76
CA LYS A 3 -4.06 2.32 50.57
C LYS A 3 -3.62 1.01 49.90
N LYS A 4 -3.66 -0.10 50.64
CA LYS A 4 -3.49 -1.45 50.07
C LYS A 4 -4.76 -1.82 49.32
N ILE A 5 -4.67 -1.94 48.00
CA ILE A 5 -5.75 -2.44 47.15
C ILE A 5 -5.89 -3.94 47.44
N LYS A 6 -7.03 -4.36 48.01
CA LYS A 6 -7.35 -5.78 48.20
C LYS A 6 -7.97 -6.31 46.90
N PHE A 7 -7.22 -7.15 46.19
CA PHE A 7 -7.73 -7.90 45.05
C PHE A 7 -8.61 -9.06 45.54
N THR A 8 -9.91 -8.98 45.28
CA THR A 8 -10.87 -10.08 45.46
C THR A 8 -10.98 -10.88 44.16
N LYS A 9 -11.27 -12.20 44.24
CA LYS A 9 -11.29 -13.13 43.09
C LYS A 9 -12.15 -12.67 41.90
N SER A 10 -13.18 -11.85 42.14
CA SER A 10 -14.06 -11.30 41.08
C SER A 10 -13.36 -10.27 40.18
N ASN A 11 -12.43 -9.48 40.72
CA ASN A 11 -11.71 -8.45 39.96
C ASN A 11 -10.63 -9.04 39.02
N ALA A 12 -10.15 -10.26 39.29
CA ALA A 12 -9.20 -10.95 38.43
C ALA A 12 -9.86 -11.46 37.13
N ALA A 13 -11.13 -11.87 37.19
CA ALA A 13 -11.87 -12.34 36.02
C ALA A 13 -12.15 -11.21 35.01
N PHE A 14 -12.50 -10.01 35.50
CA PHE A 14 -12.71 -8.84 34.64
C PHE A 14 -11.43 -8.37 33.94
N LEU A 15 -10.28 -8.42 34.61
CA LEU A 15 -9.00 -8.11 33.99
C LEU A 15 -8.61 -9.13 32.91
N PHE A 16 -8.94 -10.40 33.10
CA PHE A 16 -8.65 -11.45 32.12
C PHE A 16 -9.49 -11.29 30.83
N ILE A 17 -10.77 -10.92 30.96
CA ILE A 17 -11.64 -10.63 29.81
C ILE A 17 -11.13 -9.41 29.03
N PHE A 18 -10.66 -8.37 29.73
CA PHE A 18 -10.06 -7.20 29.09
C PHE A 18 -8.77 -7.54 28.35
N PHE A 19 -7.92 -8.41 28.91
CA PHE A 19 -6.70 -8.88 28.25
C PHE A 19 -6.99 -9.72 27.00
N ILE A 20 -8.00 -10.60 27.04
CA ILE A 20 -8.40 -11.38 25.86
C ILE A 20 -8.96 -10.46 24.77
N GLY A 21 -9.82 -9.50 25.14
CA GLY A 21 -10.35 -8.51 24.20
C GLY A 21 -9.26 -7.62 23.59
N PHE A 22 -8.26 -7.23 24.38
CA PHE A 22 -7.12 -6.45 23.90
C PHE A 22 -6.19 -7.26 23.00
N ILE A 23 -5.95 -8.54 23.30
CA ILE A 23 -5.19 -9.45 22.43
C ILE A 23 -5.95 -9.68 21.12
N PHE A 24 -7.28 -9.85 21.16
CA PHE A 24 -8.11 -10.03 19.96
C PHE A 24 -8.15 -8.76 19.10
N TYR A 25 -8.23 -7.58 19.72
CA TYR A 25 -8.14 -6.28 19.04
C TYR A 25 -6.76 -6.08 18.39
N MET A 26 -5.68 -6.43 19.10
CA MET A 26 -4.32 -6.40 18.55
C MET A 26 -4.14 -7.41 17.41
N TYR A 27 -4.75 -8.60 17.50
CA TYR A 27 -4.72 -9.60 16.44
C TYR A 27 -5.46 -9.13 15.19
N SER A 28 -6.62 -8.47 15.36
CA SER A 28 -7.40 -7.90 14.24
C SER A 28 -6.71 -6.73 13.54
N SER A 29 -5.78 -6.03 14.20
CA SER A 29 -5.06 -4.89 13.61
C SER A 29 -3.90 -5.27 12.68
N LYS A 30 -3.67 -6.57 12.46
CA LYS A 30 -2.47 -7.07 11.78
C LYS A 30 -2.77 -7.68 10.42
N GLU A 31 -3.19 -6.86 9.47
CA GLU A 31 -3.05 -7.19 8.04
C GLU A 31 -2.52 -5.99 7.26
N VAL A 32 -1.19 -5.88 7.22
CA VAL A 32 -0.48 -5.32 6.08
C VAL A 32 0.20 -6.50 5.42
N SER A 33 -0.52 -7.18 4.53
CA SER A 33 0.06 -8.20 3.68
C SER A 33 0.99 -7.50 2.69
N GLN A 34 2.29 -7.61 2.94
CA GLN A 34 3.28 -7.43 1.88
C GLN A 34 3.09 -8.60 0.92
N GLU A 35 2.33 -8.39 -0.15
CA GLU A 35 2.27 -9.35 -1.24
C GLU A 35 3.63 -9.29 -1.95
N ASN A 36 4.52 -10.22 -1.57
CA ASN A 36 5.87 -10.31 -2.12
C ASN A 36 5.78 -10.52 -3.63
N TYR A 37 6.54 -9.72 -4.40
CA TYR A 37 6.73 -9.85 -5.86
C TYR A 37 7.08 -11.28 -6.31
N GLU A 38 7.63 -12.12 -5.43
CA GLU A 38 7.93 -13.53 -5.73
C GLU A 38 6.68 -14.39 -6.00
N ASN A 39 5.48 -13.98 -5.56
CA ASN A 39 4.25 -14.74 -5.75
C ASN A 39 3.35 -14.24 -6.90
N ILE A 40 3.69 -13.12 -7.54
CA ILE A 40 2.90 -12.62 -8.69
C ILE A 40 3.38 -13.35 -9.94
N ASP A 41 2.45 -13.96 -10.66
CA ASP A 41 2.74 -14.75 -11.84
C ASP A 41 3.51 -13.90 -12.86
N LYS A 42 4.75 -14.27 -13.15
CA LYS A 42 5.58 -13.67 -14.23
C LYS A 42 4.87 -13.71 -15.59
N LYS A 43 3.74 -14.41 -15.71
CA LYS A 43 2.88 -14.46 -16.91
C LYS A 43 1.81 -13.38 -16.97
N ASN A 44 1.66 -12.48 -15.98
CA ASN A 44 0.69 -11.39 -16.07
C ASN A 44 0.91 -10.59 -17.40
N PRO A 45 -0.10 -10.50 -18.29
CA PRO A 45 0.02 -9.76 -19.55
C PRO A 45 0.31 -8.26 -19.36
N LEU A 46 -0.22 -7.63 -18.32
CA LEU A 46 0.04 -6.23 -17.97
C LEU A 46 1.50 -6.01 -17.57
N LEU A 47 2.11 -6.98 -16.87
CA LEU A 47 3.54 -6.93 -16.55
C LEU A 47 4.41 -6.91 -17.81
N LYS A 48 3.98 -7.57 -18.90
CA LYS A 48 4.72 -7.53 -20.18
C LYS A 48 4.70 -6.13 -20.81
N ILE A 49 3.60 -5.39 -20.65
CA ILE A 49 3.50 -3.99 -21.10
C ILE A 49 4.51 -3.15 -20.35
N PHE A 50 4.56 -3.25 -19.01
CA PHE A 50 5.61 -2.60 -18.22
C PHE A 50 7.02 -2.97 -18.70
N GLN A 51 7.29 -4.27 -18.88
CA GLN A 51 8.60 -4.78 -19.30
C GLN A 51 9.00 -4.38 -20.73
N SER A 52 8.04 -3.96 -21.56
CA SER A 52 8.31 -3.46 -22.91
C SER A 52 8.94 -2.06 -22.90
N GLU A 53 8.67 -1.26 -21.87
CA GLU A 53 9.23 0.09 -21.70
C GLU A 53 10.34 0.15 -20.64
N TYR A 54 10.25 -0.68 -19.59
CA TYR A 54 11.18 -0.68 -18.46
C TYR A 54 11.88 -2.03 -18.31
N SER A 55 13.22 -2.02 -18.27
CA SER A 55 14.03 -3.20 -17.91
C SER A 55 14.34 -3.28 -16.41
N ASN A 56 13.80 -2.35 -15.63
CA ASN A 56 14.04 -2.20 -14.21
C ASN A 56 13.48 -3.37 -13.39
N LYS A 57 14.15 -3.66 -12.27
CA LYS A 57 13.67 -4.66 -11.32
C LYS A 57 12.39 -4.17 -10.65
N VAL A 58 11.35 -4.97 -10.73
CA VAL A 58 10.10 -4.75 -9.99
C VAL A 58 10.28 -5.11 -8.52
N ILE A 59 9.69 -4.30 -7.64
CA ILE A 59 9.78 -4.41 -6.17
C ILE A 59 8.46 -4.88 -5.58
N LEU A 60 7.37 -4.24 -5.99
CA LEU A 60 6.03 -4.52 -5.53
C LEU A 60 5.07 -4.23 -6.68
N MET A 61 4.03 -5.04 -6.79
CA MET A 61 2.92 -4.76 -7.69
C MET A 61 1.60 -5.03 -7.01
N LYS A 62 0.53 -4.46 -7.56
CA LYS A 62 -0.83 -4.76 -7.15
C LYS A 62 -1.77 -4.63 -8.33
N GLU A 63 -2.53 -5.67 -8.61
CA GLU A 63 -3.62 -5.69 -9.60
C GLU A 63 -4.90 -5.17 -8.96
N GLY A 64 -5.66 -4.36 -9.70
CA GLY A 64 -6.99 -3.89 -9.34
C GLY A 64 -7.62 -3.10 -10.47
N ASP A 65 -8.94 -3.06 -10.56
CA ASP A 65 -9.68 -2.17 -11.47
C ASP A 65 -9.64 -0.72 -10.92
N ILE A 66 -8.59 0.03 -11.29
CA ILE A 66 -8.34 1.39 -10.75
C ILE A 66 -9.16 2.41 -11.52
N THR A 67 -9.33 2.20 -12.82
CA THR A 67 -10.11 3.09 -13.68
C THR A 67 -11.61 2.78 -13.68
N ASN A 68 -12.03 1.69 -13.03
CA ASN A 68 -13.42 1.23 -12.92
C ASN A 68 -14.08 1.00 -14.28
N ASP A 69 -13.32 0.46 -15.23
CA ASP A 69 -13.77 0.09 -16.57
C ASP A 69 -14.10 -1.41 -16.70
N GLY A 70 -13.96 -2.16 -15.60
CA GLY A 70 -14.15 -3.61 -15.55
C GLY A 70 -12.94 -4.41 -16.05
N ILE A 71 -11.82 -3.75 -16.32
CA ILE A 71 -10.56 -4.37 -16.76
C ILE A 71 -9.50 -4.10 -15.68
N GLU A 72 -8.81 -5.15 -15.26
CA GLU A 72 -7.75 -5.03 -14.26
C GLU A 72 -6.62 -4.11 -14.75
N ASP A 73 -6.19 -3.21 -13.88
CA ASP A 73 -4.98 -2.40 -14.03
C ASP A 73 -3.85 -2.99 -13.16
N LEU A 74 -2.61 -2.54 -13.36
CA LEU A 74 -1.46 -2.99 -12.57
C LEU A 74 -0.61 -1.81 -12.08
N ILE A 75 -0.57 -1.61 -10.76
CA ILE A 75 0.41 -0.69 -10.15
C ILE A 75 1.74 -1.42 -10.04
N VAL A 76 2.83 -0.78 -10.50
CA VAL A 76 4.18 -1.33 -10.44
C VAL A 76 5.10 -0.33 -9.75
N ILE A 77 5.71 -0.74 -8.63
CA ILE A 77 6.85 -0.06 -8.02
C ILE A 77 8.14 -0.77 -8.44
N TYR A 78 9.12 -0.01 -8.92
CA TYR A 78 10.35 -0.55 -9.51
C TYR A 78 11.61 0.23 -9.10
N ASP A 79 12.76 -0.45 -9.21
CA ASP A 79 14.07 0.11 -8.90
C ASP A 79 14.55 1.03 -10.03
N ILE A 80 14.72 2.33 -9.77
CA ILE A 80 15.45 3.23 -10.68
C ILE A 80 16.94 3.18 -10.33
N SER A 81 17.26 3.30 -9.03
CA SER A 81 18.61 3.18 -8.50
C SER A 81 18.59 2.63 -7.08
N LYS A 82 19.77 2.53 -6.44
CA LYS A 82 19.87 2.14 -5.02
C LYS A 82 19.09 3.08 -4.10
N SER A 83 18.96 4.35 -4.45
CA SER A 83 18.36 5.39 -3.60
C SER A 83 17.09 6.03 -4.19
N GLU A 84 16.55 5.48 -5.28
CA GLU A 84 15.37 6.05 -5.95
C GLU A 84 14.52 4.93 -6.54
N LYS A 85 13.20 4.99 -6.29
CA LYS A 85 12.20 4.05 -6.80
C LYS A 85 11.17 4.81 -7.63
N GLY A 86 10.70 4.16 -8.68
CA GLY A 86 9.61 4.67 -9.51
C GLY A 86 8.33 3.91 -9.26
N MET A 87 7.21 4.54 -9.57
CA MET A 87 5.89 3.92 -9.67
C MET A 87 5.23 4.33 -10.96
N VAL A 88 4.62 3.36 -11.63
CA VAL A 88 3.73 3.56 -12.77
C VAL A 88 2.47 2.71 -12.58
N VAL A 89 1.43 3.01 -13.36
CA VAL A 89 0.27 2.14 -13.53
C VAL A 89 0.20 1.70 -14.98
N VAL A 90 0.06 0.40 -15.20
CA VAL A 90 -0.35 -0.17 -16.49
C VAL A 90 -1.86 -0.13 -16.54
N LEU A 91 -2.42 0.67 -17.44
CA LEU A 91 -3.85 0.76 -17.69
C LEU A 91 -4.27 -0.40 -18.60
N GLY A 92 -5.02 -1.36 -18.05
CA GLY A 92 -5.39 -2.59 -18.74
C GLY A 92 -6.30 -2.35 -19.93
N GLY A 93 -7.35 -1.55 -19.74
CA GLY A 93 -8.29 -1.19 -20.82
C GLY A 93 -7.64 -0.43 -21.98
N GLU A 94 -6.56 0.30 -21.71
CA GLU A 94 -5.85 1.08 -22.72
C GLU A 94 -4.57 0.43 -23.25
N ASN A 95 -4.04 -0.59 -22.58
CA ASN A 95 -2.72 -1.17 -22.81
C ASN A 95 -1.60 -0.11 -22.83
N LYS A 96 -1.61 0.83 -21.87
CA LYS A 96 -0.63 1.93 -21.78
C LYS A 96 -0.10 2.11 -20.36
N LEU A 97 1.06 2.75 -20.26
CA LEU A 97 1.63 3.20 -19.00
C LEU A 97 1.24 4.65 -18.71
N THR A 98 1.00 4.94 -17.44
CA THR A 98 0.87 6.31 -16.94
C THR A 98 2.25 6.98 -16.81
N ASN A 99 2.29 8.25 -16.39
CA ASN A 99 3.55 8.88 -16.02
C ASN A 99 4.21 8.17 -14.84
N SER A 100 5.54 8.11 -14.85
CA SER A 100 6.31 7.68 -13.68
C SER A 100 6.25 8.74 -12.58
N VAL A 101 6.02 8.30 -11.34
CA VAL A 101 6.11 9.12 -10.13
C VAL A 101 7.09 8.45 -9.15
N LYS A 102 7.63 9.22 -8.20
CA LYS A 102 8.52 8.64 -7.18
C LYS A 102 7.76 7.76 -6.20
N ALA A 103 8.44 6.73 -5.70
CA ALA A 103 7.90 5.80 -4.71
C ALA A 103 8.84 5.67 -3.50
N PRO A 104 8.33 5.28 -2.31
CA PRO A 104 9.16 5.11 -1.12
C PRO A 104 10.29 4.09 -1.34
N ILE A 105 11.45 4.28 -0.69
CA ILE A 105 12.64 3.45 -0.91
C ILE A 105 12.54 2.07 -0.24
N GLU A 106 11.87 1.97 0.90
CA GLU A 106 11.80 0.76 1.72
C GLU A 106 10.38 0.46 2.19
N ARG A 107 10.08 -0.82 2.44
CA ARG A 107 8.84 -1.30 3.08
C ARG A 107 7.58 -0.72 2.43
N GLN A 108 7.54 -0.81 1.11
CA GLN A 108 6.44 -0.29 0.32
C GLN A 108 5.15 -1.07 0.62
N SER A 109 4.03 -0.37 0.55
CA SER A 109 2.69 -0.94 0.62
C SER A 109 1.79 -0.21 -0.38
N ILE A 110 0.88 -0.97 -1.01
CA ILE A 110 -0.15 -0.45 -1.90
C ILE A 110 -1.50 -0.95 -1.40
N ARG A 111 -2.47 -0.04 -1.24
CA ARG A 111 -3.85 -0.38 -0.85
C ARG A 111 -4.84 0.41 -1.69
N PHE A 112 -5.85 -0.26 -2.23
CA PHE A 112 -6.96 0.43 -2.87
C PHE A 112 -7.95 0.95 -1.83
N LYS A 113 -8.53 2.10 -2.12
CA LYS A 113 -9.56 2.68 -1.26
C LYS A 113 -10.49 3.52 -2.12
N ASN A 114 -11.78 3.31 -1.98
CA ASN A 114 -12.79 4.22 -2.49
C ASN A 114 -13.08 5.26 -1.40
N ILE A 115 -12.51 6.46 -1.53
CA ILE A 115 -12.53 7.52 -0.51
C ILE A 115 -13.67 8.49 -0.75
N ASP A 116 -13.93 8.85 -2.01
CA ASP A 116 -14.94 9.85 -2.36
C ASP A 116 -16.12 9.31 -3.18
N GLU A 117 -16.24 7.99 -3.31
CA GLU A 117 -17.33 7.30 -4.01
C GLU A 117 -17.47 7.71 -5.48
N LYS A 118 -16.40 8.22 -6.09
CA LYS A 118 -16.34 8.48 -7.52
C LYS A 118 -16.06 7.20 -8.30
N ASN A 119 -16.07 7.36 -9.62
CA ASN A 119 -15.91 6.25 -10.55
C ASN A 119 -14.50 5.66 -10.46
N GLU A 120 -13.47 6.48 -10.56
CA GLU A 120 -12.07 6.04 -10.47
C GLU A 120 -11.69 5.71 -9.02
N MET A 121 -11.05 4.56 -8.81
CA MET A 121 -10.62 4.11 -7.49
C MET A 121 -9.32 4.79 -7.06
N GLU A 122 -9.23 5.25 -5.81
CA GLU A 122 -7.98 5.74 -5.27
C GLU A 122 -7.09 4.58 -4.82
N PHE A 123 -5.79 4.84 -4.83
CA PHE A 123 -4.82 3.96 -4.23
C PHE A 123 -3.86 4.72 -3.33
N VAL A 124 -3.50 4.03 -2.28
CA VAL A 124 -2.67 4.50 -1.20
C VAL A 124 -1.32 3.82 -1.31
N VAL A 125 -0.26 4.61 -1.38
CA VAL A 125 1.11 4.12 -1.34
C VAL A 125 1.79 4.64 -0.10
N SER A 126 2.46 3.76 0.63
CA SER A 126 3.25 4.16 1.78
C SER A 126 4.55 3.39 1.86
N GLY A 127 5.49 3.92 2.63
CA GLY A 127 6.76 3.28 2.87
C GLY A 127 7.73 4.20 3.61
N TYR A 128 9.00 3.84 3.58
CA TYR A 128 10.01 4.43 4.44
C TYR A 128 11.31 4.76 3.70
N ARG A 129 12.09 5.65 4.31
CA ARG A 129 13.55 5.77 4.12
C ARG A 129 14.20 5.84 5.49
N GLY A 130 14.73 4.71 5.97
CA GLY A 130 15.18 4.61 7.36
C GLY A 130 14.05 4.87 8.34
N SER A 131 14.16 5.92 9.15
CA SER A 131 13.12 6.30 10.14
C SER A 131 12.02 7.21 9.59
N LYS A 132 12.12 7.68 8.35
CA LYS A 132 11.16 8.60 7.76
C LYS A 132 10.05 7.83 7.07
N LEU A 133 8.81 8.05 7.50
CA LEU A 133 7.59 7.52 6.88
C LEU A 133 7.07 8.50 5.84
N GLY A 134 6.64 7.97 4.69
CA GLY A 134 5.81 8.71 3.74
C GLY A 134 4.57 7.93 3.36
N TYR A 135 3.53 8.68 3.01
CA TYR A 135 2.23 8.17 2.61
C TYR A 135 1.63 9.11 1.55
N GLY A 136 1.12 8.55 0.45
CA GLY A 136 0.45 9.28 -0.63
C GLY A 136 -0.86 8.61 -1.03
N ILE A 137 -1.84 9.42 -1.38
CA ILE A 137 -3.13 9.02 -1.96
C ILE A 137 -3.14 9.51 -3.41
N TYR A 138 -3.36 8.59 -4.32
CA TYR A 138 -3.29 8.83 -5.75
C TYR A 138 -4.59 8.42 -6.43
N ARG A 139 -4.85 9.05 -7.58
CA ARG A 139 -5.90 8.67 -8.52
C ARG A 139 -5.36 8.74 -9.94
N ILE A 140 -5.96 7.97 -10.84
CA ILE A 140 -5.73 8.13 -12.28
C ILE A 140 -6.69 9.18 -12.84
N GLU A 141 -6.12 10.24 -13.42
CA GLU A 141 -6.89 11.23 -14.19
C GLU A 141 -6.18 11.49 -15.52
N ASN A 142 -6.91 11.41 -16.63
CA ASN A 142 -6.35 11.58 -17.98
C ASN A 142 -5.10 10.71 -18.23
N ASN A 143 -5.15 9.45 -17.79
CA ASN A 143 -4.07 8.45 -17.91
C ASN A 143 -2.78 8.85 -17.19
N ARG A 144 -2.91 9.64 -16.13
CA ARG A 144 -1.80 10.10 -15.31
C ARG A 144 -2.07 9.83 -13.85
N ILE A 145 -1.02 9.49 -13.12
CA ILE A 145 -1.05 9.42 -11.67
C ILE A 145 -1.06 10.85 -11.14
N ILE A 146 -2.14 11.22 -10.46
CA ILE A 146 -2.30 12.49 -9.77
C ILE A 146 -2.17 12.25 -8.27
N ASP A 147 -1.33 13.04 -7.60
CA ASP A 147 -1.25 13.11 -6.15
C ASP A 147 -2.42 13.93 -5.61
N LEU A 148 -3.35 13.27 -4.92
CA LEU A 148 -4.47 13.93 -4.27
C LEU A 148 -4.07 14.46 -2.88
N PHE A 149 -3.17 13.75 -2.21
CA PHE A 149 -2.66 14.09 -0.89
C PHE A 149 -1.42 13.26 -0.55
N GLY A 150 -0.34 13.92 -0.14
CA GLY A 150 0.88 13.27 0.33
C GLY A 150 1.43 13.88 1.61
N GLU A 151 1.93 13.04 2.51
CA GLU A 151 2.64 13.45 3.72
C GLU A 151 3.96 12.67 3.82
N GLY A 152 5.08 13.38 4.01
CA GLY A 152 6.41 12.79 4.19
C GLY A 152 7.03 12.11 2.96
N MET A 153 6.35 12.15 1.81
CA MET A 153 6.80 11.52 0.56
C MET A 153 8.12 12.11 0.05
N ASP A 154 8.32 13.42 0.17
CA ASP A 154 9.57 14.13 -0.19
C ASP A 154 10.80 13.62 0.56
N GLN A 155 10.60 13.06 1.76
CA GLN A 155 11.69 12.58 2.60
C GLN A 155 11.93 11.07 2.50
N CYS A 156 10.94 10.32 2.00
CA CYS A 156 11.00 8.85 1.89
C CYS A 156 11.26 8.34 0.47
N CYS A 157 11.04 9.19 -0.54
CA CYS A 157 11.23 8.89 -1.96
C CYS A 157 12.62 9.29 -2.49
#